data_AF-Q1ZJV3-F1
#
_entry.id   AF-Q1ZJV3-F1
#
_cell.length_a   1.000
_cell.length_b   1.000
_cell.length_c   1.000
_cell.angle_alpha   90.00
_cell.angle_beta   90.00
_cell.angle_gamma   90.00
#
_symmetry.space_group_name_H-M   'P 1'
#
loop_
_entity.id
_entity.type
_entity.pdbx_description
1 polymer ?
#
loop_
_entity_poly.entity_id
_entity_poly.type
_entity_poly.pdbx_seq_one_letter_code
_entity_poly.pdbx_strand_id
1 'polypeptide(L)'
;MPKPVLIISCSEAKLRGQHKAFELYQGGMFQLIKANMTKPLEQFEILIVSAKHGLLSAEALVKDYDDKMPSDINVWSAQHSKQVTKTLKSVSSKNTDLYVVLPNNYRDAFEGALPHKYRNWFCKTYVSRNNQGIGVMRGRLNKIIQTTLNSEQKVEPIIYRSGICNLSELGYLSAGQAIGSNLAYAHVNSNLLKCIIDAAKTGTKVFLDNGIISGKGRLNTKEVIDQYMAIAKAVPPRFSKNIAIVIPDSFHSLEEAKSILIEHNRNLNYLSKRFDLILPVHRCSIDGINELLAEAPRNIRLGIPCLETKEFDLCLSLIDIERLFSLKNAAGKAIFHKCHFFGLSDASSRRKLQDRLMLAQIYKVSASMDATRTCALFGANSSNRKGSVRAREVARKHTSETVTKLDKEKILNSKSYKEHSLRCEYSCSNINAEPLLSDIYNLINEYDIDRFWGQFNTLLAKTPFVIPDIETYQLEDKLNIAWDLTSQPAVEHALFEKLKIINYENFAFLVASETALAPDYIRFKAISGLFSDTPVPVQMPLQLT
;
A
#
# COMPACT_ATOMS: atom_id res chain seq x y z
N MET A 1 24.67 4.54 -6.51
CA MET A 1 23.91 3.29 -6.79
C MET A 1 24.86 2.29 -7.44
N PRO A 2 24.73 0.98 -7.20
CA PRO A 2 25.53 -0.02 -7.92
C PRO A 2 25.26 0.05 -9.43
N LYS A 3 26.28 -0.23 -10.25
CA LYS A 3 26.16 -0.19 -11.71
C LYS A 3 25.10 -1.21 -12.19
N PRO A 4 24.14 -0.83 -13.04
CA PRO A 4 23.27 -1.81 -13.68
C PRO A 4 24.05 -2.77 -14.58
N VAL A 5 23.54 -4.00 -14.72
CA VAL A 5 24.11 -5.01 -15.62
C VAL A 5 23.43 -4.93 -16.97
N LEU A 6 24.21 -4.81 -18.03
CA LEU A 6 23.74 -4.85 -19.42
C LEU A 6 24.30 -6.08 -20.13
N ILE A 7 23.41 -6.94 -20.63
CA ILE A 7 23.76 -8.14 -21.40
C ILE A 7 23.42 -7.91 -22.86
N ILE A 8 24.43 -8.04 -23.73
CA ILE A 8 24.31 -7.96 -25.19
C ILE A 8 24.99 -9.16 -25.85
N SER A 9 24.73 -9.41 -27.13
CA SER A 9 25.38 -10.50 -27.87
C SER A 9 26.72 -10.06 -28.44
N CYS A 10 27.61 -11.00 -28.73
CA CYS A 10 28.77 -10.76 -29.58
C CYS A 10 28.34 -10.29 -31.00
N SER A 11 29.29 -9.83 -31.80
CA SER A 11 29.07 -9.48 -33.21
C SER A 11 29.95 -10.29 -34.15
N GLU A 12 29.48 -10.45 -35.39
CA GLU A 12 30.26 -11.06 -36.47
C GLU A 12 31.49 -10.21 -36.78
N ALA A 13 31.31 -8.91 -37.00
CA ALA A 13 32.41 -7.95 -37.18
C ALA A 13 33.26 -7.83 -35.90
N LYS A 14 34.56 -8.09 -36.03
CA LYS A 14 35.56 -8.05 -34.94
C LYS A 14 36.86 -7.41 -35.41
N LEU A 15 37.61 -6.82 -34.50
CA LEU A 15 39.01 -6.44 -34.74
C LEU A 15 39.89 -7.70 -34.81
N ARG A 16 40.94 -7.69 -35.64
CA ARG A 16 41.91 -8.80 -35.70
C ARG A 16 42.82 -8.80 -34.48
N GLY A 17 43.18 -9.98 -33.98
CA GLY A 17 44.08 -10.15 -32.84
C GLY A 17 43.36 -10.27 -31.50
N GLN A 18 44.08 -10.02 -30.41
CA GLN A 18 43.55 -10.14 -29.04
C GLN A 18 43.24 -8.76 -28.47
N HIS A 19 41.98 -8.54 -28.09
CA HIS A 19 41.48 -7.26 -27.56
C HIS A 19 40.57 -7.52 -26.36
N LYS A 20 40.25 -6.49 -25.58
CA LYS A 20 39.13 -6.57 -24.62
C LYS A 20 37.84 -6.82 -25.39
N ALA A 21 36.93 -7.64 -24.84
CA ALA A 21 35.72 -8.06 -25.54
C ALA A 21 34.88 -6.88 -26.06
N PHE A 22 34.73 -5.80 -25.29
CA PHE A 22 33.98 -4.60 -25.70
C PHE A 22 34.64 -3.80 -26.84
N GLU A 23 35.96 -3.86 -26.94
CA GLU A 23 36.74 -3.25 -28.02
C GLU A 23 36.78 -4.14 -29.26
N LEU A 24 36.87 -5.46 -29.05
CA LEU A 24 36.90 -6.46 -30.12
C LEU A 24 35.67 -6.37 -31.02
N TYR A 25 34.47 -6.39 -30.43
CA TYR A 25 33.21 -6.44 -31.19
C TYR A 25 32.82 -5.08 -31.77
N GLN A 26 32.54 -5.07 -33.08
CA GLN A 26 32.27 -3.86 -33.87
C GLN A 26 30.83 -3.78 -34.40
N GLY A 27 29.93 -4.63 -33.92
CA GLY A 27 28.53 -4.65 -34.35
C GLY A 27 27.73 -3.41 -33.95
N GLY A 28 26.57 -3.22 -34.59
CA GLY A 28 25.75 -2.01 -34.42
C GLY A 28 25.28 -1.73 -32.98
N MET A 29 25.20 -2.73 -32.11
CA MET A 29 24.91 -2.53 -30.67
C MET A 29 26.09 -1.87 -29.94
N PHE A 30 27.32 -2.30 -30.22
CA PHE A 30 28.54 -1.71 -29.64
C PHE A 30 28.76 -0.29 -30.13
N GLN A 31 28.55 -0.05 -31.43
CA GLN A 31 28.59 1.30 -32.01
C GLN A 31 27.56 2.23 -31.36
N LEU A 32 26.33 1.74 -31.14
CA LEU A 32 25.28 2.52 -30.48
C LEU A 32 25.68 2.90 -29.04
N ILE A 33 26.24 1.96 -28.27
CA ILE A 33 26.72 2.23 -26.90
C ILE A 33 27.81 3.30 -26.94
N LYS A 34 28.85 3.11 -27.75
CA LYS A 34 29.97 4.06 -27.89
C LYS A 34 29.52 5.45 -28.35
N ALA A 35 28.50 5.53 -29.21
CA ALA A 35 27.96 6.80 -29.70
C ALA A 35 27.12 7.55 -28.66
N ASN A 36 26.50 6.85 -27.70
CA ASN A 36 25.60 7.46 -26.71
C ASN A 36 26.23 7.58 -25.31
N MET A 37 27.43 7.02 -25.10
CA MET A 37 28.07 6.93 -23.79
C MET A 37 29.57 7.14 -23.93
N THR A 38 30.10 8.14 -23.23
CA THR A 38 31.54 8.43 -23.21
C THR A 38 32.34 7.37 -22.46
N LYS A 39 31.78 6.82 -21.38
CA LYS A 39 32.45 5.82 -20.54
C LYS A 39 31.51 4.65 -20.19
N PRO A 40 31.24 3.74 -21.15
CA PRO A 40 30.25 2.67 -20.96
C PRO A 40 30.48 1.77 -19.75
N LEU A 41 31.74 1.39 -19.50
CA LEU A 41 32.12 0.48 -18.43
C LEU A 41 32.15 1.14 -17.04
N GLU A 42 32.14 2.48 -16.97
CA GLU A 42 31.91 3.20 -15.71
C GLU A 42 30.41 3.24 -15.36
N GLN A 43 29.53 3.19 -16.35
CA GLN A 43 28.09 3.35 -16.20
C GLN A 43 27.33 2.03 -16.11
N PHE A 44 27.83 0.99 -16.77
CA PHE A 44 27.25 -0.36 -16.74
C PHE A 44 28.32 -1.41 -16.46
N GLU A 45 27.90 -2.48 -15.80
CA GLU A 45 28.59 -3.76 -15.88
C GLU A 45 28.11 -4.48 -17.15
N ILE A 46 28.94 -4.47 -18.21
CA ILE A 46 28.57 -5.01 -19.51
C ILE A 46 29.04 -6.46 -19.62
N LEU A 47 28.09 -7.38 -19.85
CA LEU A 47 28.37 -8.77 -20.16
C LEU A 47 27.98 -9.10 -21.60
N ILE A 48 28.75 -9.99 -22.23
CA ILE A 48 28.60 -10.33 -23.65
C ILE A 48 28.35 -11.83 -23.78
N VAL A 49 27.21 -12.20 -24.37
CA VAL A 49 26.92 -13.59 -24.74
C VAL A 49 27.66 -13.90 -26.04
N SER A 50 28.64 -14.78 -25.95
CA SER A 50 29.50 -15.26 -27.03
C SER A 50 29.12 -16.68 -27.42
N ALA A 51 29.02 -16.95 -28.72
CA ALA A 51 28.83 -18.31 -29.23
C ALA A 51 29.93 -19.28 -28.77
N LYS A 52 31.19 -18.83 -28.75
CA LYS A 52 32.36 -19.65 -28.39
C LYS A 52 32.65 -19.72 -26.90
N HIS A 53 32.40 -18.61 -26.19
CA HIS A 53 32.95 -18.40 -24.86
C HIS A 53 31.90 -18.28 -23.74
N GLY A 54 30.62 -18.53 -24.03
CA GLY A 54 29.57 -18.43 -23.02
C GLY A 54 29.24 -16.97 -22.68
N LEU A 55 29.21 -16.62 -21.39
CA LEU A 55 28.99 -15.24 -20.91
C LEU A 55 30.30 -14.61 -20.45
N LEU A 56 30.74 -13.56 -21.12
CA LEU A 56 32.01 -12.87 -20.84
C LEU A 56 31.78 -11.49 -20.22
N SER A 57 32.73 -11.03 -19.39
CA SER A 57 32.84 -9.60 -19.06
C SER A 57 33.32 -8.83 -20.30
N ALA A 58 32.86 -7.60 -20.44
CA ALA A 58 33.35 -6.64 -21.44
C ALA A 58 34.87 -6.41 -21.39
N GLU A 59 35.51 -6.64 -20.24
CA GLU A 59 36.95 -6.48 -20.05
C GLU A 59 37.78 -7.74 -20.33
N ALA A 60 37.14 -8.88 -20.60
CA ALA A 60 37.86 -10.12 -20.88
C ALA A 60 38.69 -10.00 -22.17
N LEU A 61 39.95 -10.43 -22.15
CA LEU A 61 40.78 -10.50 -23.36
C LEU A 61 40.35 -11.68 -24.23
N VAL A 62 39.96 -11.41 -25.46
CA VAL A 62 39.42 -12.39 -26.41
C VAL A 62 40.14 -12.23 -27.74
N LYS A 63 40.54 -13.36 -28.34
CA LYS A 63 41.08 -13.41 -29.70
C LYS A 63 39.93 -13.48 -30.70
N ASP A 64 40.10 -12.91 -31.89
CA ASP A 64 39.13 -13.04 -32.98
C ASP A 64 38.80 -14.51 -33.33
N TYR A 65 37.54 -14.75 -33.68
CA TYR A 65 36.95 -16.05 -33.98
C TYR A 65 35.69 -15.89 -34.83
N ASP A 66 35.28 -16.94 -35.55
CA ASP A 66 34.16 -16.90 -36.51
C ASP A 66 32.97 -17.80 -36.13
N ASP A 67 33.00 -18.42 -34.95
CA ASP A 67 31.92 -19.22 -34.39
C ASP A 67 30.60 -18.43 -34.29
N LYS A 68 29.52 -19.05 -34.77
CA LYS A 68 28.13 -18.56 -34.66
C LYS A 68 27.38 -19.37 -33.61
N MET A 69 26.34 -18.77 -33.01
CA MET A 69 25.48 -19.49 -32.06
C MET A 69 24.89 -20.71 -32.77
N PRO A 70 25.04 -21.94 -32.22
CA PRO A 70 24.54 -23.15 -32.88
C PRO A 70 23.03 -23.09 -33.05
N SER A 71 22.53 -23.79 -34.07
CA SER A 71 21.10 -23.98 -34.30
C SER A 71 20.46 -24.73 -33.12
N ASP A 72 21.14 -25.75 -32.59
CA ASP A 72 20.75 -26.40 -31.35
C ASP A 72 21.29 -25.63 -30.13
N ILE A 73 20.43 -24.74 -29.61
CA ILE A 73 20.71 -23.91 -28.44
C ILE A 73 20.88 -24.73 -27.15
N ASN A 74 20.38 -25.97 -27.08
CA ASN A 74 20.46 -26.79 -25.88
C ASN A 74 21.89 -27.28 -25.64
N VAL A 75 22.61 -27.61 -26.71
CA VAL A 75 24.03 -27.98 -26.64
C VAL A 75 24.85 -26.83 -26.05
N TRP A 76 24.64 -25.61 -26.57
CA TRP A 76 25.31 -24.43 -26.04
C TRP A 76 24.95 -24.18 -24.57
N SER A 77 23.67 -24.30 -24.23
CA SER A 77 23.15 -24.07 -22.88
C SER A 77 23.77 -25.04 -21.88
N ALA A 78 23.82 -26.33 -22.22
CA ALA A 78 24.41 -27.37 -21.38
C ALA A 78 25.91 -27.13 -21.17
N GLN A 79 26.63 -26.84 -22.24
CA GLN A 79 28.07 -26.58 -22.21
C GLN A 79 28.44 -25.38 -21.34
N HIS A 80 27.67 -24.29 -21.42
CA HIS A 80 28.04 -23.02 -20.78
C HIS A 80 27.29 -22.73 -19.47
N SER A 81 26.29 -23.52 -19.07
CA SER A 81 25.42 -23.22 -17.91
C SER A 81 26.16 -22.86 -16.61
N LYS A 82 27.18 -23.65 -16.24
CA LYS A 82 27.99 -23.42 -15.03
C LYS A 82 28.74 -22.09 -15.10
N GLN A 83 29.33 -21.79 -16.25
CA GLN A 83 30.11 -20.59 -16.49
C GLN A 83 29.21 -19.35 -16.55
N VAL A 84 28.11 -19.41 -17.31
CA VAL A 84 27.09 -18.36 -17.39
C VAL A 84 26.54 -18.02 -16.01
N THR A 85 26.17 -19.05 -15.22
CA THR A 85 25.66 -18.87 -13.87
C THR A 85 26.69 -18.25 -12.94
N LYS A 86 27.95 -18.70 -13.00
CA LYS A 86 29.04 -18.16 -12.18
C LYS A 86 29.29 -16.68 -12.50
N THR A 87 29.43 -16.34 -13.77
CA THR A 87 29.66 -14.97 -14.25
C THR A 87 28.48 -14.05 -13.90
N LEU A 88 27.24 -14.51 -14.09
CA LEU A 88 26.08 -13.68 -13.77
C LEU A 88 25.96 -13.44 -12.26
N LYS A 89 26.24 -14.46 -11.44
CA LYS A 89 26.21 -14.33 -9.97
C LYS A 89 27.25 -13.34 -9.45
N SER A 90 28.45 -13.29 -10.03
CA SER A 90 29.52 -12.41 -9.55
C SER A 90 29.21 -10.92 -9.69
N VAL A 91 28.26 -10.56 -10.56
CA VAL A 91 27.80 -9.18 -10.77
C VAL A 91 26.39 -8.92 -10.23
N SER A 92 25.74 -9.94 -9.67
CA SER A 92 24.35 -9.85 -9.24
C SER A 92 24.22 -9.27 -7.82
N SER A 93 23.23 -8.39 -7.62
CA SER A 93 22.87 -7.90 -6.29
C SER A 93 21.40 -7.48 -6.24
N LYS A 94 20.81 -7.52 -5.04
CA LYS A 94 19.42 -7.05 -4.79
C LYS A 94 19.20 -5.55 -5.02
N ASN A 95 20.28 -4.81 -5.25
CA ASN A 95 20.28 -3.37 -5.53
C ASN A 95 20.67 -3.07 -6.99
N THR A 96 20.98 -4.09 -7.79
CA THR A 96 21.41 -3.96 -9.18
C THR A 96 20.27 -4.30 -10.14
N ASP A 97 20.05 -3.47 -11.16
CA ASP A 97 19.09 -3.73 -12.22
C ASP A 97 19.75 -4.55 -13.35
N LEU A 98 18.98 -5.46 -13.97
CA LEU A 98 19.45 -6.29 -15.08
C LEU A 98 18.71 -5.95 -16.38
N TYR A 99 19.46 -5.65 -17.44
CA TYR A 99 18.95 -5.43 -18.78
C TYR A 99 19.52 -6.48 -19.73
N VAL A 100 18.67 -7.22 -20.43
CA VAL A 100 19.07 -8.24 -21.42
C VAL A 100 18.55 -7.84 -22.79
N VAL A 101 19.46 -7.54 -23.72
CA VAL A 101 19.13 -7.15 -25.10
C VAL A 101 19.87 -8.08 -26.06
N LEU A 102 19.22 -9.19 -26.39
CA LEU A 102 19.79 -10.27 -27.21
C LEU A 102 18.90 -10.58 -28.42
N PRO A 103 19.50 -10.96 -29.58
CA PRO A 103 18.78 -11.64 -30.65
C PRO A 103 18.09 -12.91 -30.13
N ASN A 104 17.00 -13.35 -30.78
CA ASN A 104 16.18 -14.47 -30.27
C ASN A 104 16.98 -15.74 -29.97
N ASN A 105 17.84 -16.20 -30.90
CA ASN A 105 18.68 -17.39 -30.69
C ASN A 105 19.66 -17.25 -29.50
N TYR A 106 20.32 -16.09 -29.37
CA TYR A 106 21.21 -15.80 -28.23
C TYR A 106 20.44 -15.70 -26.91
N ARG A 107 19.24 -15.10 -26.92
CA ARG A 107 18.37 -15.00 -25.76
C ARG A 107 17.96 -16.38 -25.27
N ASP A 108 17.48 -17.21 -26.19
CA ASP A 108 16.93 -18.53 -25.85
C ASP A 108 18.04 -19.44 -25.32
N ALA A 109 19.24 -19.40 -25.91
CA ALA A 109 20.43 -20.07 -25.38
C ALA A 109 20.85 -19.54 -23.99
N PHE A 110 20.86 -18.21 -23.80
CA PHE A 110 21.19 -17.59 -22.51
C PHE A 110 20.18 -17.96 -21.40
N GLU A 111 18.88 -17.94 -21.70
CA GLU A 111 17.86 -18.32 -20.73
C GLU A 111 17.86 -19.83 -20.45
N GLY A 112 18.15 -20.67 -21.45
CA GLY A 112 18.33 -22.12 -21.27
C GLY A 112 19.54 -22.49 -20.41
N ALA A 113 20.58 -21.66 -20.41
CA ALA A 113 21.78 -21.85 -19.58
C ALA A 113 21.60 -21.44 -18.11
N LEU A 114 20.49 -20.79 -17.74
CA LEU A 114 20.27 -20.19 -16.42
C LEU A 114 19.23 -20.96 -15.60
N PRO A 115 19.35 -20.95 -14.25
CA PRO A 115 18.31 -21.51 -13.39
C PRO A 115 17.04 -20.65 -13.45
N HIS A 116 15.86 -21.26 -13.33
CA HIS A 116 14.56 -20.57 -13.39
C HIS A 116 14.42 -19.32 -12.48
N LYS A 117 15.19 -19.25 -11.38
CA LYS A 117 15.12 -18.18 -10.38
C LYS A 117 16.24 -17.13 -10.50
N TYR A 118 17.03 -17.10 -11.58
CA TYR A 118 18.15 -16.13 -11.73
C TYR A 118 17.70 -14.67 -11.57
N ARG A 119 16.47 -14.39 -12.00
CA ARG A 119 15.82 -13.08 -11.87
C ARG A 119 15.77 -12.59 -10.42
N ASN A 120 15.67 -13.50 -9.44
CA ASN A 120 15.66 -13.13 -8.03
C ASN A 120 17.01 -12.59 -7.55
N TRP A 121 18.10 -12.71 -8.31
CA TRP A 121 19.39 -12.16 -7.91
C TRP A 121 19.49 -10.65 -8.09
N PHE A 122 18.55 -10.06 -8.85
CA PHE A 122 18.55 -8.65 -9.22
C PHE A 122 17.40 -7.87 -8.58
N CYS A 123 17.54 -6.54 -8.55
CA CYS A 123 16.50 -5.65 -8.07
C CYS A 123 15.27 -5.64 -8.99
N LYS A 124 15.52 -5.41 -10.27
CA LYS A 124 14.57 -5.38 -11.39
C LYS A 124 15.17 -6.13 -12.58
N THR A 125 14.35 -6.67 -13.48
CA THR A 125 14.88 -7.23 -14.73
C THR A 125 14.03 -6.87 -15.94
N TYR A 126 14.73 -6.45 -16.99
CA TYR A 126 14.17 -6.29 -18.32
C TYR A 126 14.84 -7.29 -19.27
N VAL A 127 14.04 -8.00 -20.06
CA VAL A 127 14.50 -8.87 -21.14
C VAL A 127 13.79 -8.47 -22.42
N SER A 128 14.56 -8.03 -23.43
CA SER A 128 14.06 -7.73 -24.77
C SER A 128 13.54 -9.00 -25.43
N ARG A 129 12.21 -9.11 -25.56
CA ARG A 129 11.53 -10.26 -26.18
C ARG A 129 10.89 -9.88 -27.51
N ASN A 130 10.66 -10.87 -28.35
CA ASN A 130 9.97 -10.71 -29.64
C ASN A 130 10.52 -9.55 -30.48
N ASN A 131 11.85 -9.41 -30.52
CA ASN A 131 12.44 -8.43 -31.43
C ASN A 131 12.30 -8.95 -32.88
N GLN A 132 11.75 -8.11 -33.76
CA GLN A 132 11.58 -8.39 -35.19
C GLN A 132 12.82 -7.98 -36.01
N GLY A 133 13.96 -7.76 -35.35
CA GLY A 133 15.21 -7.35 -36.00
C GLY A 133 16.06 -6.41 -35.16
N ILE A 134 17.24 -6.09 -35.70
CA ILE A 134 18.27 -5.27 -35.03
C ILE A 134 17.81 -3.84 -34.75
N GLY A 135 16.95 -3.26 -35.59
CA GLY A 135 16.41 -1.91 -35.39
C GLY A 135 15.60 -1.78 -34.10
N VAL A 136 14.73 -2.78 -33.82
CA VAL A 136 13.94 -2.83 -32.57
C VAL A 136 14.85 -2.96 -31.35
N MET A 137 15.87 -3.82 -31.42
CA MET A 137 16.83 -4.00 -30.34
C MET A 137 17.65 -2.74 -30.06
N ARG A 138 18.14 -2.07 -31.11
CA ARG A 138 18.84 -0.79 -30.99
C ARG A 138 17.94 0.27 -30.36
N GLY A 139 16.67 0.34 -30.77
CA GLY A 139 15.69 1.24 -30.18
C GLY A 139 15.46 1.00 -28.69
N ARG A 140 15.32 -0.27 -28.28
CA ARG A 140 15.19 -0.66 -26.86
C ARG A 140 16.45 -0.37 -26.05
N LEU A 141 17.63 -0.69 -26.59
CA LEU A 141 18.91 -0.39 -25.95
C LEU A 141 19.11 1.12 -25.76
N ASN A 142 18.79 1.92 -26.78
CA ASN A 142 18.89 3.36 -26.66
C ASN A 142 17.99 3.88 -25.52
N LYS A 143 16.74 3.40 -25.42
CA LYS A 143 15.84 3.76 -24.31
C LYS A 143 16.42 3.38 -22.94
N ILE A 144 17.03 2.20 -22.82
CA ILE A 144 17.69 1.74 -21.59
C ILE A 144 18.84 2.67 -21.21
N ILE A 145 19.72 2.99 -22.16
CA ILE A 145 20.84 3.92 -21.96
C ILE A 145 20.30 5.27 -21.48
N GLN A 146 19.39 5.87 -22.24
CA GLN A 146 18.82 7.18 -21.92
C GLN A 146 18.12 7.20 -20.56
N THR A 147 17.44 6.12 -20.18
CA THR A 147 16.76 6.01 -18.87
C THR A 147 17.74 5.87 -17.72
N THR A 148 18.87 5.19 -17.95
CA THR A 148 19.90 4.96 -16.93
C THR A 148 20.74 6.21 -16.71
N LEU A 149 21.07 6.94 -17.78
CA LEU A 149 21.87 8.16 -17.72
C LEU A 149 21.09 9.34 -17.11
N ASN A 150 19.79 9.44 -17.36
CA ASN A 150 18.95 10.54 -16.88
C ASN A 150 18.28 10.19 -15.54
N SER A 151 19.08 9.90 -14.50
CA SER A 151 18.60 9.43 -13.19
C SER A 151 17.64 10.40 -12.47
N GLU A 152 17.63 11.67 -12.86
CA GLU A 152 16.75 12.72 -12.33
C GLU A 152 15.27 12.56 -12.76
N GLN A 153 14.96 11.72 -13.75
CA GLN A 153 13.60 11.49 -14.25
C GLN A 153 12.90 10.26 -13.66
N LYS A 154 13.29 9.79 -12.46
CA LYS A 154 12.52 8.74 -11.78
C LYS A 154 11.21 9.31 -11.25
N VAL A 155 10.18 9.28 -12.09
CA VAL A 155 8.81 9.61 -11.68
C VAL A 155 8.27 8.45 -10.86
N GLU A 156 8.13 8.66 -9.54
CA GLU A 156 7.48 7.70 -8.65
C GLU A 156 6.03 7.47 -9.09
N PRO A 157 5.54 6.21 -9.07
CA PRO A 157 4.17 5.93 -9.45
C PRO A 157 3.19 6.54 -8.47
N ILE A 158 2.05 7.03 -8.96
CA ILE A 158 0.94 7.44 -8.10
C ILE A 158 0.30 6.16 -7.53
N ILE A 159 0.30 6.02 -6.21
CA ILE A 159 -0.35 4.91 -5.52
C ILE A 159 -1.70 5.39 -5.01
N TYR A 160 -2.78 4.96 -5.65
CA TYR A 160 -4.13 5.26 -5.18
C TYR A 160 -4.50 4.31 -4.04
N ARG A 161 -4.76 4.85 -2.84
CA ARG A 161 -5.29 4.08 -1.70
C ARG A 161 -6.71 3.65 -2.03
N SER A 162 -6.82 2.51 -2.73
CA SER A 162 -8.04 2.06 -3.39
C SER A 162 -8.92 1.19 -2.49
N GLY A 163 -10.21 1.16 -2.84
CA GLY A 163 -11.22 0.43 -2.08
C GLY A 163 -11.79 1.20 -0.89
N ILE A 164 -11.70 2.54 -0.88
CA ILE A 164 -12.36 3.38 0.12
C ILE A 164 -13.87 3.22 -0.04
N CYS A 165 -14.53 2.60 0.93
CA CYS A 165 -15.97 2.34 0.90
C CYS A 165 -16.77 3.01 2.02
N ASN A 166 -16.09 3.64 2.99
CA ASN A 166 -16.72 4.30 4.13
C ASN A 166 -15.90 5.52 4.61
N LEU A 167 -16.49 6.33 5.49
CA LEU A 167 -15.89 7.57 5.97
C LEU A 167 -14.64 7.35 6.84
N SER A 168 -14.56 6.25 7.58
CA SER A 168 -13.38 5.93 8.40
C SER A 168 -12.11 5.79 7.56
N GLU A 169 -12.25 5.41 6.29
CA GLU A 169 -11.11 5.20 5.38
C GLU A 169 -10.62 6.51 4.74
N LEU A 170 -11.28 7.63 4.99
CA LEU A 170 -10.76 8.97 4.66
C LEU A 170 -9.52 9.35 5.48
N GLY A 171 -9.08 8.50 6.42
CA GLY A 171 -7.78 8.64 7.07
C GLY A 171 -6.63 8.72 6.06
N TYR A 172 -6.75 8.09 4.88
CA TYR A 172 -5.76 8.23 3.80
C TYR A 172 -5.69 9.65 3.24
N LEU A 173 -6.85 10.30 3.08
CA LEU A 173 -6.92 11.70 2.65
C LEU A 173 -6.25 12.59 3.69
N SER A 174 -6.51 12.34 4.98
CA SER A 174 -5.81 13.03 6.08
C SER A 174 -4.31 12.77 6.07
N ALA A 175 -3.86 11.60 5.60
CA ALA A 175 -2.45 11.30 5.41
C ALA A 175 -1.83 11.90 4.13
N GLY A 176 -2.55 12.76 3.39
CA GLY A 176 -2.07 13.35 2.14
C GLY A 176 -1.91 12.35 0.98
N GLN A 177 -2.52 11.16 1.09
CA GLN A 177 -2.39 10.12 0.08
C GLN A 177 -3.38 10.34 -1.07
N ALA A 178 -3.02 9.89 -2.27
CA ALA A 178 -3.98 9.76 -3.36
C ALA A 178 -5.04 8.69 -3.00
N ILE A 179 -6.30 8.94 -3.34
CA ILE A 179 -7.43 8.10 -2.92
C ILE A 179 -8.09 7.39 -4.10
N GLY A 180 -8.54 6.16 -3.90
CA GLY A 180 -9.26 5.36 -4.88
C GLY A 180 -10.57 4.83 -4.33
N SER A 181 -11.65 4.96 -5.09
CA SER A 181 -12.96 4.41 -4.77
C SER A 181 -13.59 3.75 -6.00
N ASN A 182 -14.69 3.04 -5.81
CA ASN A 182 -15.48 2.44 -6.88
C ASN A 182 -16.86 3.12 -6.86
N LEU A 183 -17.38 3.49 -8.04
CA LEU A 183 -18.71 4.06 -8.20
C LEU A 183 -19.80 3.23 -7.51
N ALA A 184 -19.71 1.91 -7.54
CA ALA A 184 -20.67 1.02 -6.88
C ALA A 184 -20.79 1.27 -5.36
N TYR A 185 -19.70 1.67 -4.70
CA TYR A 185 -19.73 2.01 -3.27
C TYR A 185 -19.97 3.51 -3.03
N ALA A 186 -19.37 4.37 -3.85
CA ALA A 186 -19.48 5.82 -3.70
C ALA A 186 -20.90 6.33 -3.97
N HIS A 187 -21.63 5.72 -4.92
CA HIS A 187 -23.00 6.12 -5.25
C HIS A 187 -23.99 5.80 -4.11
N VAL A 188 -23.79 4.70 -3.39
CA VAL A 188 -24.64 4.29 -2.26
C VAL A 188 -24.46 5.22 -1.06
N ASN A 189 -23.30 5.87 -0.93
CA ASN A 189 -23.01 6.81 0.16
C ASN A 189 -22.72 8.21 -0.38
N SER A 190 -23.77 9.04 -0.49
CA SER A 190 -23.68 10.41 -1.00
C SER A 190 -22.66 11.29 -0.27
N ASN A 191 -22.49 11.08 1.04
CA ASN A 191 -21.49 11.79 1.85
C ASN A 191 -20.06 11.39 1.48
N LEU A 192 -19.82 10.10 1.22
CA LEU A 192 -18.51 9.61 0.77
C LEU A 192 -18.16 10.19 -0.60
N LEU A 193 -19.09 10.17 -1.56
CA LEU A 193 -18.86 10.75 -2.89
C LEU A 193 -18.55 12.24 -2.80
N LYS A 194 -19.26 12.99 -1.95
CA LYS A 194 -18.97 14.41 -1.69
C LYS A 194 -17.55 14.60 -1.15
N CYS A 195 -17.14 13.82 -0.16
CA CYS A 195 -15.77 13.90 0.40
C CYS A 195 -14.70 13.59 -0.65
N ILE A 196 -14.93 12.60 -1.51
CA ILE A 196 -14.01 12.24 -2.61
C ILE A 196 -13.92 13.38 -3.63
N ILE A 197 -15.05 14.00 -3.98
CA ILE A 197 -15.10 15.17 -4.87
C ILE A 197 -14.37 16.37 -4.25
N ASP A 198 -14.57 16.62 -2.96
CA ASP A 198 -13.92 17.72 -2.24
C ASP A 198 -12.41 17.50 -2.12
N ALA A 199 -11.94 16.26 -1.98
CA ALA A 199 -10.52 15.92 -2.04
C ALA A 199 -9.87 16.33 -3.38
N ALA A 200 -10.57 16.16 -4.50
CA ALA A 200 -10.06 16.61 -5.80
C ALA A 200 -9.89 18.14 -5.86
N LYS A 201 -10.74 18.90 -5.16
CA LYS A 201 -10.69 20.37 -5.07
C LYS A 201 -9.50 20.87 -4.25
N THR A 202 -8.94 20.06 -3.36
CA THR A 202 -7.73 20.40 -2.59
C THR A 202 -6.44 20.03 -3.30
N GLY A 203 -6.50 19.50 -4.53
CA GLY A 203 -5.33 19.06 -5.30
C GLY A 203 -5.04 17.57 -5.19
N THR A 204 -5.76 16.84 -4.34
CA THR A 204 -5.56 15.39 -4.14
C THR A 204 -5.90 14.61 -5.39
N LYS A 205 -5.07 13.64 -5.77
CA LYS A 205 -5.37 12.74 -6.90
C LYS A 205 -6.43 11.72 -6.48
N VAL A 206 -7.47 11.62 -7.28
CA VAL A 206 -8.62 10.74 -7.08
C VAL A 206 -8.71 9.74 -8.22
N PHE A 207 -8.97 8.48 -7.91
CA PHE A 207 -9.27 7.43 -8.86
C PHE A 207 -10.67 6.87 -8.59
N LEU A 208 -11.50 6.79 -9.63
CA LEU A 208 -12.84 6.21 -9.58
C LEU A 208 -12.90 5.05 -10.56
N ASP A 209 -12.98 3.85 -10.00
CA ASP A 209 -13.24 2.62 -10.74
C ASP A 209 -14.73 2.52 -11.10
N ASN A 210 -15.03 1.92 -12.25
CA ASN A 210 -16.39 1.64 -12.70
C ASN A 210 -16.99 0.41 -12.00
N GLY A 211 -16.15 -0.44 -11.41
CA GLY A 211 -16.59 -1.59 -10.62
C GLY A 211 -16.92 -2.84 -11.42
N ILE A 212 -16.48 -2.95 -12.67
CA ILE A 212 -16.71 -4.12 -13.53
C ILE A 212 -16.33 -5.45 -12.84
N ILE A 213 -15.21 -5.48 -12.13
CA ILE A 213 -14.77 -6.68 -11.39
C ILE A 213 -15.68 -6.97 -10.19
N SER A 214 -16.06 -5.94 -9.44
CA SER A 214 -17.01 -6.08 -8.32
C SER A 214 -18.39 -6.54 -8.79
N GLY A 215 -18.81 -6.14 -9.98
CA GLY A 215 -20.04 -6.58 -10.66
C GLY A 215 -19.94 -7.94 -11.38
N LYS A 216 -18.87 -8.71 -11.15
CA LYS A 216 -18.61 -10.01 -11.82
C LYS A 216 -18.66 -9.92 -13.36
N GLY A 217 -18.16 -8.81 -13.91
CA GLY A 217 -18.09 -8.58 -15.35
C GLY A 217 -19.37 -8.05 -15.99
N ARG A 218 -20.42 -7.74 -15.21
CA ARG A 218 -21.64 -7.11 -15.72
C ARG A 218 -21.70 -5.66 -15.25
N LEU A 219 -21.82 -4.75 -16.21
CA LEU A 219 -21.87 -3.31 -15.96
C LEU A 219 -22.94 -2.66 -16.84
N ASN A 220 -23.82 -1.85 -16.25
CA ASN A 220 -24.67 -0.96 -17.03
C ASN A 220 -23.83 0.24 -17.46
N THR A 221 -23.32 0.21 -18.68
CA THR A 221 -22.40 1.23 -19.23
C THR A 221 -23.03 2.62 -19.21
N LYS A 222 -24.33 2.72 -19.54
CA LYS A 222 -25.08 3.98 -19.54
C LYS A 222 -25.15 4.60 -18.14
N GLU A 223 -25.53 3.83 -17.13
CA GLU A 223 -25.58 4.32 -15.75
C GLU A 223 -24.23 4.84 -15.25
N VAL A 224 -23.15 4.14 -15.59
CA VAL A 224 -21.78 4.57 -15.23
C VAL A 224 -21.42 5.89 -15.90
N ILE A 225 -21.70 6.02 -17.20
CA ILE A 225 -21.42 7.26 -17.94
C ILE A 225 -22.25 8.42 -17.40
N ASP A 226 -23.53 8.20 -17.09
CA ASP A 226 -24.42 9.23 -16.51
C ASP A 226 -23.90 9.71 -15.14
N GLN A 227 -23.40 8.80 -14.29
CA GLN A 227 -22.76 9.14 -13.03
C GLN A 227 -21.49 9.96 -13.23
N TYR A 228 -20.60 9.57 -14.15
CA TYR A 228 -19.42 10.36 -14.47
C TYR A 228 -19.77 11.76 -14.98
N MET A 229 -20.83 11.88 -15.79
CA MET A 229 -21.32 13.18 -16.27
C MET A 229 -21.86 14.05 -15.14
N ALA A 230 -22.57 13.47 -14.16
CA ALA A 230 -23.02 14.19 -12.98
C ALA A 230 -21.84 14.70 -12.13
N ILE A 231 -20.81 13.87 -11.92
CA ILE A 231 -19.59 14.26 -11.21
C ILE A 231 -18.86 15.38 -11.98
N ALA A 232 -18.75 15.28 -13.31
CA ALA A 232 -18.10 16.29 -14.14
C ALA A 232 -18.76 17.66 -14.05
N LYS A 233 -20.09 17.70 -13.89
CA LYS A 233 -20.85 18.94 -13.67
C LYS A 233 -20.61 19.53 -12.27
N ALA A 234 -20.44 18.69 -11.26
CA ALA A 234 -20.22 19.12 -9.87
C ALA A 234 -18.79 19.59 -9.57
N VAL A 235 -17.79 19.14 -10.34
CA VAL A 235 -16.37 19.45 -10.11
C VAL A 235 -15.93 20.63 -10.98
N PRO A 236 -15.36 21.72 -10.41
CA PRO A 236 -14.85 22.84 -11.21
C PRO A 236 -13.77 22.40 -12.23
N PRO A 237 -13.70 23.02 -13.43
CA PRO A 237 -12.75 22.63 -14.48
C PRO A 237 -11.30 22.57 -14.01
N ARG A 238 -10.87 23.54 -13.19
CA ARG A 238 -9.49 23.64 -12.67
C ARG A 238 -9.04 22.43 -11.84
N PHE A 239 -9.99 21.69 -11.25
CA PHE A 239 -9.70 20.53 -10.41
C PHE A 239 -10.07 19.20 -11.08
N SER A 240 -10.77 19.24 -12.21
CA SER A 240 -11.29 18.03 -12.85
C SER A 240 -10.16 17.07 -13.25
N LYS A 241 -8.99 17.57 -13.66
CA LYS A 241 -7.82 16.74 -14.02
C LYS A 241 -7.13 16.03 -12.84
N ASN A 242 -7.59 16.24 -11.61
CA ASN A 242 -7.18 15.44 -10.46
C ASN A 242 -7.95 14.12 -10.37
N ILE A 243 -9.06 13.98 -11.09
CA ILE A 243 -9.91 12.79 -11.10
C ILE A 243 -9.55 11.93 -12.32
N ALA A 244 -9.18 10.68 -12.05
CA ALA A 244 -9.03 9.63 -13.05
C ALA A 244 -10.23 8.71 -13.02
N ILE A 245 -10.79 8.39 -14.18
CA ILE A 245 -11.98 7.52 -14.31
C ILE A 245 -11.69 6.38 -15.29
N VAL A 246 -12.30 5.22 -15.05
CA VAL A 246 -12.17 4.05 -15.92
C VAL A 246 -13.30 4.03 -16.95
N ILE A 247 -12.95 4.00 -18.23
CA ILE A 247 -13.91 3.84 -19.33
C ILE A 247 -14.57 2.45 -19.18
N PRO A 248 -15.92 2.35 -19.19
CA PRO A 248 -16.62 1.06 -19.26
C PRO A 248 -16.13 0.23 -20.44
N ASP A 249 -15.91 -1.07 -20.26
CA ASP A 249 -15.34 -1.92 -21.30
C ASP A 249 -15.86 -3.37 -21.23
N SER A 250 -15.36 -4.21 -22.15
CA SER A 250 -15.54 -5.66 -22.13
C SER A 250 -14.19 -6.35 -22.24
N PHE A 251 -13.87 -7.18 -21.25
CA PHE A 251 -12.64 -7.97 -21.25
C PHE A 251 -12.75 -9.29 -22.03
N HIS A 252 -13.93 -9.60 -22.58
CA HIS A 252 -14.20 -10.82 -23.33
C HIS A 252 -14.13 -10.62 -24.84
N SER A 253 -14.47 -9.42 -25.34
CA SER A 253 -14.62 -9.17 -26.78
C SER A 253 -14.13 -7.78 -27.17
N LEU A 254 -13.27 -7.73 -28.19
CA LEU A 254 -12.85 -6.48 -28.82
C LEU A 254 -14.04 -5.72 -29.43
N GLU A 255 -14.96 -6.42 -30.09
CA GLU A 255 -16.11 -5.78 -30.74
C GLU A 255 -17.08 -5.17 -29.74
N GLU A 256 -17.29 -5.82 -28.60
CA GLU A 256 -18.09 -5.23 -27.50
C GLU A 256 -17.39 -4.00 -26.93
N ALA A 257 -16.08 -4.06 -26.69
CA ALA A 257 -15.32 -2.91 -26.21
C ALA A 257 -15.38 -1.72 -27.19
N LYS A 258 -15.29 -1.99 -28.51
CA LYS A 258 -15.47 -0.98 -29.57
C LYS A 258 -16.90 -0.42 -29.58
N SER A 259 -17.91 -1.28 -29.49
CA SER A 259 -19.32 -0.88 -29.47
C SER A 259 -19.60 0.11 -28.34
N ILE A 260 -19.05 -0.13 -27.15
CA ILE A 260 -19.17 0.78 -26.00
C ILE A 260 -18.54 2.15 -26.29
N LEU A 261 -17.36 2.18 -26.92
CA LEU A 261 -16.71 3.44 -27.31
C LEU A 261 -17.53 4.22 -28.34
N ILE A 262 -18.11 3.53 -29.33
CA ILE A 262 -18.94 4.12 -30.38
C ILE A 262 -20.23 4.68 -29.78
N GLU A 263 -20.95 3.88 -28.99
CA GLU A 263 -22.22 4.24 -28.36
C GLU A 263 -22.08 5.50 -27.49
N HIS A 264 -21.01 5.57 -26.69
CA HIS A 264 -20.79 6.64 -25.72
C HIS A 264 -19.81 7.72 -26.18
N ASN A 265 -19.45 7.74 -27.47
CA ASN A 265 -18.37 8.58 -28.02
C ASN A 265 -18.48 10.06 -27.62
N ARG A 266 -19.68 10.64 -27.76
CA ARG A 266 -19.93 12.07 -27.43
C ARG A 266 -19.64 12.37 -25.95
N ASN A 267 -20.11 11.50 -25.05
CA ASN A 267 -19.93 11.66 -23.61
C ASN A 267 -18.45 11.45 -23.23
N LEU A 268 -17.81 10.42 -23.78
CA LEU A 268 -16.39 10.13 -23.52
C LEU A 268 -15.48 11.26 -24.01
N ASN A 269 -15.79 11.90 -25.14
CA ASN A 269 -15.06 13.07 -25.64
C ASN A 269 -15.27 14.33 -24.79
N TYR A 270 -16.43 14.47 -24.13
CA TYR A 270 -16.63 15.52 -23.13
C TYR A 270 -15.82 15.22 -21.87
N LEU A 271 -15.90 13.98 -21.36
CA LEU A 271 -15.20 13.54 -20.16
C LEU A 271 -13.67 13.61 -20.35
N SER A 272 -13.12 13.29 -21.52
CA SER A 272 -11.68 13.39 -21.82
C SER A 272 -11.12 14.80 -21.67
N LYS A 273 -11.96 15.83 -21.86
CA LYS A 273 -11.58 17.23 -21.62
C LYS A 273 -11.59 17.59 -20.14
N ARG A 274 -12.39 16.91 -19.32
CA ARG A 274 -12.55 17.17 -17.88
C ARG A 274 -11.62 16.32 -17.02
N PHE A 275 -11.60 15.01 -17.22
CA PHE A 275 -10.94 14.02 -16.37
C PHE A 275 -9.73 13.37 -17.07
N ASP A 276 -8.98 12.56 -16.33
CA ASP A 276 -7.94 11.67 -16.85
C ASP A 276 -8.57 10.30 -17.15
N LEU A 277 -8.93 10.05 -18.41
CA LEU A 277 -9.65 8.84 -18.80
C LEU A 277 -8.70 7.68 -18.97
N ILE A 278 -9.02 6.56 -18.33
CA ILE A 278 -8.26 5.32 -18.40
C ILE A 278 -9.00 4.35 -19.32
N LEU A 279 -8.37 3.99 -20.43
CA LEU A 279 -8.86 2.96 -21.36
C LEU A 279 -8.27 1.61 -20.94
N PRO A 280 -9.06 0.67 -20.38
CA PRO A 280 -8.58 -0.68 -20.16
C PRO A 280 -8.27 -1.35 -21.50
N VAL A 281 -7.16 -2.08 -21.56
CA VAL A 281 -6.81 -2.91 -22.72
C VAL A 281 -6.60 -4.33 -22.22
N HIS A 282 -7.47 -5.24 -22.66
CA HIS A 282 -7.42 -6.65 -22.31
C HIS A 282 -6.71 -7.47 -23.39
N ARG A 283 -6.40 -8.73 -23.05
CA ARG A 283 -5.70 -9.66 -23.96
C ARG A 283 -6.42 -9.82 -25.30
N CYS A 284 -7.75 -9.86 -25.29
CA CYS A 284 -8.59 -9.94 -26.50
C CYS A 284 -8.43 -8.73 -27.44
N SER A 285 -7.96 -7.59 -26.95
CA SER A 285 -7.83 -6.35 -27.72
C SER A 285 -6.41 -6.05 -28.18
N ILE A 286 -5.40 -6.85 -27.78
CA ILE A 286 -3.99 -6.55 -28.09
C ILE A 286 -3.71 -6.58 -29.59
N ASP A 287 -4.29 -7.53 -30.31
CA ASP A 287 -4.06 -7.65 -31.75
C ASP A 287 -4.84 -6.60 -32.55
N GLY A 288 -6.07 -6.27 -32.14
CA GLY A 288 -6.90 -5.22 -32.73
C GLY A 288 -6.77 -3.85 -32.06
N ILE A 289 -5.64 -3.57 -31.39
CA ILE A 289 -5.49 -2.34 -30.59
C ILE A 289 -5.65 -1.07 -31.43
N ASN A 290 -5.26 -1.08 -32.71
CA ASN A 290 -5.40 0.08 -33.59
C ASN A 290 -6.88 0.38 -33.88
N GLU A 291 -7.73 -0.64 -33.98
CA GLU A 291 -9.18 -0.47 -34.16
C GLU A 291 -9.82 0.09 -32.91
N LEU A 292 -9.45 -0.44 -31.73
CA LEU A 292 -9.92 0.09 -30.46
C LEU A 292 -9.52 1.57 -30.26
N LEU A 293 -8.28 1.91 -30.63
CA LEU A 293 -7.75 3.27 -30.52
C LEU A 293 -8.38 4.25 -31.52
N ALA A 294 -8.89 3.77 -32.65
CA ALA A 294 -9.58 4.61 -33.63
C ALA A 294 -10.88 5.19 -33.05
N GLU A 295 -11.57 4.41 -32.21
CA GLU A 295 -12.83 4.81 -31.56
C GLU A 295 -12.62 5.51 -30.21
N ALA A 296 -11.43 5.38 -29.61
CA ALA A 296 -11.14 5.93 -28.30
C ALA A 296 -10.95 7.47 -28.33
N PRO A 297 -11.29 8.19 -27.23
CA PRO A 297 -10.98 9.60 -27.10
C PRO A 297 -9.47 9.88 -27.17
N ARG A 298 -9.11 11.11 -27.56
CA ARG A 298 -7.71 11.57 -27.51
C ARG A 298 -7.26 11.78 -26.05
N ASN A 299 -5.94 11.72 -25.83
CA ASN A 299 -5.28 11.98 -24.53
C ASN A 299 -5.72 11.04 -23.40
N ILE A 300 -5.83 9.76 -23.70
CA ILE A 300 -6.16 8.70 -22.75
C ILE A 300 -4.92 8.16 -22.03
N ARG A 301 -5.14 7.69 -20.80
CA ARG A 301 -4.22 6.87 -20.02
C ARG A 301 -4.48 5.40 -20.34
N LEU A 302 -3.41 4.62 -20.51
CA LEU A 302 -3.53 3.18 -20.73
C LEU A 302 -3.86 2.45 -19.43
N GLY A 303 -4.95 1.69 -19.39
CA GLY A 303 -5.28 0.77 -18.33
C GLY A 303 -4.70 -0.62 -18.58
N ILE A 304 -3.87 -1.12 -17.66
CA ILE A 304 -3.16 -2.39 -17.78
C ILE A 304 -3.65 -3.35 -16.70
N PRO A 305 -4.49 -4.34 -17.06
CA PRO A 305 -4.90 -5.38 -16.14
C PRO A 305 -3.71 -6.20 -15.63
N CYS A 306 -3.57 -6.28 -14.31
CA CYS A 306 -2.56 -7.10 -13.64
C CYS A 306 -3.18 -8.14 -12.71
N LEU A 307 -4.50 -8.24 -12.65
CA LEU A 307 -5.18 -9.18 -11.77
C LEU A 307 -5.11 -10.61 -12.31
N GLU A 308 -4.76 -11.54 -11.44
CA GLU A 308 -4.69 -12.97 -11.70
C GLU A 308 -5.34 -13.66 -10.50
N THR A 309 -6.49 -14.28 -10.71
CA THR A 309 -7.22 -15.03 -9.68
C THR A 309 -7.44 -16.47 -10.17
N LYS A 310 -7.93 -17.33 -9.28
CA LYS A 310 -8.33 -18.70 -9.67
C LYS A 310 -9.46 -18.72 -10.70
N GLU A 311 -10.29 -17.69 -10.73
CA GLU A 311 -11.48 -17.60 -11.57
C GLU A 311 -11.20 -16.90 -12.91
N PHE A 312 -10.29 -15.92 -12.92
CA PHE A 312 -9.97 -15.14 -14.12
C PHE A 312 -8.48 -14.78 -14.16
N ASP A 313 -7.81 -15.05 -15.29
CA ASP A 313 -6.49 -14.49 -15.61
C ASP A 313 -6.65 -13.33 -16.61
N LEU A 314 -6.68 -12.11 -16.07
CA LEU A 314 -6.72 -10.90 -16.89
C LEU A 314 -5.32 -10.31 -17.11
N CYS A 315 -4.29 -10.89 -16.50
CA CYS A 315 -2.96 -10.31 -16.43
C CYS A 315 -2.32 -10.22 -17.82
N LEU A 316 -1.93 -9.01 -18.22
CA LEU A 316 -1.13 -8.82 -19.44
C LEU A 316 0.32 -9.24 -19.20
N SER A 317 0.91 -9.89 -20.21
CA SER A 317 2.33 -10.24 -20.20
C SER A 317 3.19 -8.98 -20.34
N LEU A 318 4.46 -9.05 -19.94
CA LEU A 318 5.40 -7.93 -20.16
C LEU A 318 5.62 -7.64 -21.65
N ILE A 319 5.43 -8.64 -22.52
CA ILE A 319 5.54 -8.50 -23.98
C ILE A 319 4.38 -7.65 -24.49
N ASP A 320 3.15 -7.94 -24.05
CA ASP A 320 1.96 -7.20 -24.46
C ASP A 320 2.03 -5.75 -23.98
N ILE A 321 2.46 -5.55 -22.72
CA ILE A 321 2.66 -4.20 -22.16
C ILE A 321 3.71 -3.42 -22.97
N GLU A 322 4.83 -4.05 -23.32
CA GLU A 322 5.86 -3.40 -24.13
C GLU A 322 5.37 -3.07 -25.53
N ARG A 323 4.55 -3.94 -26.15
CA ARG A 323 3.90 -3.68 -27.44
C ARG A 323 3.04 -2.43 -27.34
N LEU A 324 2.21 -2.31 -26.30
CA LEU A 324 1.36 -1.14 -26.06
C LEU A 324 2.17 0.14 -25.85
N PHE A 325 3.23 0.10 -25.03
CA PHE A 325 4.12 1.26 -24.83
C PHE A 325 4.93 1.63 -26.08
N SER A 326 5.11 0.69 -27.01
CA SER A 326 5.83 0.93 -28.27
C SER A 326 4.95 1.55 -29.35
N LEU A 327 3.63 1.61 -29.17
CA LEU A 327 2.71 2.16 -30.16
C LEU A 327 2.99 3.65 -30.42
N LYS A 328 2.96 4.01 -31.70
CA LYS A 328 3.18 5.37 -32.19
C LYS A 328 2.04 5.79 -33.11
N ASN A 329 1.70 7.06 -33.07
CA ASN A 329 0.78 7.66 -34.04
C ASN A 329 1.46 7.84 -35.41
N ALA A 330 0.70 8.30 -36.41
CA ALA A 330 1.21 8.57 -37.76
C ALA A 330 2.38 9.58 -37.80
N ALA A 331 2.49 10.46 -36.78
CA ALA A 331 3.61 11.40 -36.63
C ALA A 331 4.82 10.81 -35.89
N GLY A 332 4.82 9.50 -35.61
CA GLY A 332 5.91 8.81 -34.92
C GLY A 332 6.01 9.08 -33.41
N LYS A 333 5.05 9.81 -32.82
CA LYS A 333 4.99 10.11 -31.38
C LYS A 333 4.31 8.95 -30.64
N ALA A 334 4.77 8.67 -29.42
CA ALA A 334 4.16 7.63 -28.58
C ALA A 334 2.67 7.94 -28.34
N ILE A 335 1.81 6.91 -28.41
CA ILE A 335 0.38 7.07 -28.17
C ILE A 335 0.10 7.28 -26.68
N PHE A 336 0.76 6.49 -25.82
CA PHE A 336 0.56 6.54 -24.38
C PHE A 336 1.74 7.19 -23.67
N HIS A 337 1.44 8.19 -22.85
CA HIS A 337 2.41 8.84 -21.95
C HIS A 337 2.14 8.53 -20.47
N LYS A 338 0.98 7.93 -20.18
CA LYS A 338 0.57 7.53 -18.84
C LYS A 338 -0.04 6.13 -18.87
N CYS A 339 0.13 5.38 -17.80
CA CYS A 339 -0.58 4.13 -17.56
C CYS A 339 -1.12 4.03 -16.13
N HIS A 340 -2.10 3.15 -15.96
CA HIS A 340 -2.60 2.70 -14.67
C HIS A 340 -2.57 1.17 -14.64
N PHE A 341 -1.92 0.59 -13.65
CA PHE A 341 -1.86 -0.86 -13.46
C PHE A 341 -2.98 -1.31 -12.53
N PHE A 342 -4.04 -1.91 -13.08
CA PHE A 342 -5.19 -2.40 -12.30
C PHE A 342 -4.82 -3.66 -11.52
N GLY A 343 -5.15 -3.69 -10.24
CA GLY A 343 -4.88 -4.83 -9.35
C GLY A 343 -3.39 -5.05 -9.06
N LEU A 344 -2.53 -4.10 -9.42
CA LEU A 344 -1.12 -4.07 -9.01
C LEU A 344 -0.99 -3.18 -7.76
N SER A 345 -0.27 -3.64 -6.74
CA SER A 345 -0.12 -2.91 -5.49
C SER A 345 1.28 -2.97 -4.90
N ASP A 346 1.51 -2.16 -3.86
CA ASP A 346 2.70 -2.17 -3.02
C ASP A 346 2.94 -3.50 -2.28
N ALA A 347 1.91 -4.35 -2.13
CA ALA A 347 2.04 -5.72 -1.61
C ALA A 347 2.15 -6.79 -2.71
N SER A 348 2.08 -6.43 -3.99
CA SER A 348 2.27 -7.39 -5.07
C SER A 348 3.67 -7.99 -5.05
N SER A 349 3.83 -9.18 -5.61
CA SER A 349 5.15 -9.82 -5.66
C SER A 349 6.16 -8.88 -6.29
N ARG A 350 7.36 -8.76 -5.68
CA ARG A 350 8.40 -7.81 -6.11
C ARG A 350 8.63 -7.87 -7.61
N ARG A 351 8.66 -9.07 -8.20
CA ARG A 351 8.86 -9.27 -9.63
C ARG A 351 7.72 -8.70 -10.47
N LYS A 352 6.47 -9.00 -10.11
CA LYS A 352 5.30 -8.52 -10.84
C LYS A 352 5.24 -6.99 -10.86
N LEU A 353 5.54 -6.36 -9.71
CA LEU A 353 5.58 -4.92 -9.53
C LEU A 353 6.78 -4.26 -10.24
N GLN A 354 7.99 -4.67 -9.87
CA GLN A 354 9.21 -3.96 -10.26
C GLN A 354 9.50 -4.08 -11.77
N ASP A 355 9.23 -5.24 -12.38
CA ASP A 355 9.47 -5.40 -13.82
C ASP A 355 8.51 -4.55 -14.66
N ARG A 356 7.26 -4.34 -14.20
CA ARG A 356 6.27 -3.45 -14.84
C ARG A 356 6.63 -1.98 -14.69
N LEU A 357 7.04 -1.56 -13.50
CA LEU A 357 7.50 -0.19 -13.26
C LEU A 357 8.77 0.11 -14.06
N MET A 358 9.71 -0.84 -14.13
CA MET A 358 10.92 -0.74 -14.96
C MET A 358 10.56 -0.53 -16.43
N LEU A 359 9.60 -1.29 -16.94
CA LEU A 359 9.16 -1.19 -18.33
C LEU A 359 8.52 0.19 -18.62
N ALA A 360 7.66 0.68 -17.71
CA ALA A 360 7.09 2.02 -17.82
C ALA A 360 8.20 3.09 -17.83
N GLN A 361 9.22 2.94 -16.98
CA GLN A 361 10.35 3.85 -16.90
C GLN A 361 11.18 3.86 -18.21
N ILE A 362 11.52 2.69 -18.77
CA ILE A 362 12.26 2.56 -20.04
C ILE A 362 11.52 3.30 -21.18
N TYR A 363 10.19 3.24 -21.16
CA TYR A 363 9.35 3.85 -22.18
C TYR A 363 8.89 5.28 -21.86
N LYS A 364 9.36 5.84 -20.73
CA LYS A 364 8.97 7.17 -20.24
C LYS A 364 7.45 7.33 -20.10
N VAL A 365 6.78 6.28 -19.65
CA VAL A 365 5.35 6.26 -19.36
C VAL A 365 5.15 6.48 -17.86
N SER A 366 4.43 7.54 -17.49
CA SER A 366 4.11 7.81 -16.08
C SER A 366 3.15 6.76 -15.56
N ALA A 367 3.50 6.11 -14.45
CA ALA A 367 2.71 5.01 -13.90
C ALA A 367 1.81 5.46 -12.74
N SER A 368 0.68 4.78 -12.62
CA SER A 368 -0.14 4.79 -11.42
C SER A 368 -0.62 3.36 -11.13
N MET A 369 -0.99 3.07 -9.91
CA MET A 369 -1.43 1.73 -9.51
C MET A 369 -2.37 1.78 -8.31
N ASP A 370 -3.02 0.64 -8.05
CA ASP A 370 -3.78 0.42 -6.83
C ASP A 370 -2.86 0.29 -5.61
N ALA A 371 -3.42 0.51 -4.43
CA ALA A 371 -2.77 0.13 -3.17
C ALA A 371 -3.27 -1.23 -2.70
N THR A 372 -2.60 -1.77 -1.69
CA THR A 372 -3.17 -2.87 -0.91
C THR A 372 -4.54 -2.44 -0.35
N ARG A 373 -5.57 -3.27 -0.54
CA ARG A 373 -6.93 -3.01 -0.05
C ARG A 373 -6.91 -2.74 1.46
N THR A 374 -7.68 -1.75 1.91
CA THR A 374 -7.76 -1.37 3.33
C THR A 374 -8.12 -2.53 4.26
N CYS A 375 -8.94 -3.49 3.78
CA CYS A 375 -9.28 -4.69 4.53
C CYS A 375 -8.07 -5.58 4.88
N ALA A 376 -6.94 -5.47 4.18
CA ALA A 376 -5.71 -6.18 4.52
C ALA A 376 -4.96 -5.54 5.71
N LEU A 377 -5.22 -4.27 6.03
CA LEU A 377 -4.58 -3.56 7.15
C LEU A 377 -5.23 -3.89 8.49
N PHE A 378 -6.51 -4.25 8.49
CA PHE A 378 -7.30 -4.51 9.68
C PHE A 378 -7.75 -5.97 9.71
N GLY A 379 -7.69 -6.61 10.87
CA GLY A 379 -8.25 -7.95 11.10
C GLY A 379 -9.16 -7.94 12.32
N ALA A 380 -9.50 -9.13 12.83
CA ALA A 380 -10.25 -9.30 14.07
C ALA A 380 -9.56 -8.59 15.26
N ASN A 381 -10.27 -8.44 16.39
CA ASN A 381 -9.86 -7.62 17.53
C ASN A 381 -8.45 -7.92 18.09
N SER A 382 -7.97 -9.17 17.97
CA SER A 382 -6.63 -9.62 18.40
C SER A 382 -5.58 -9.64 17.27
N SER A 383 -5.91 -9.16 16.07
CA SER A 383 -5.05 -9.26 14.90
C SER A 383 -3.73 -8.49 15.08
N ASN A 384 -2.64 -9.07 14.58
CA ASN A 384 -1.33 -8.44 14.49
C ASN A 384 -1.10 -7.66 13.18
N ARG A 385 -2.17 -7.44 12.40
CA ARG A 385 -2.10 -6.55 11.23
C ARG A 385 -1.82 -5.12 11.68
N LYS A 386 -1.02 -4.40 10.91
CA LYS A 386 -0.52 -3.05 11.28
C LYS A 386 -1.64 -2.07 11.64
N GLY A 387 -2.75 -2.07 10.89
CA GLY A 387 -3.92 -1.24 11.18
C GLY A 387 -4.58 -1.58 12.51
N SER A 388 -4.78 -2.87 12.80
CA SER A 388 -5.35 -3.32 14.09
C SER A 388 -4.46 -2.96 15.28
N VAL A 389 -3.14 -3.13 15.15
CA VAL A 389 -2.18 -2.73 16.19
C VAL A 389 -2.28 -1.22 16.45
N ARG A 390 -2.22 -0.42 15.39
CA ARG A 390 -2.29 1.04 15.50
C ARG A 390 -3.64 1.53 16.06
N ALA A 391 -4.74 0.90 15.68
CA ALA A 391 -6.07 1.22 16.24
C ALA A 391 -6.11 0.99 17.75
N ARG A 392 -5.56 -0.12 18.25
CA ARG A 392 -5.45 -0.38 19.69
C ARG A 392 -4.55 0.63 20.39
N GLU A 393 -3.45 1.05 19.77
CA GLU A 393 -2.59 2.10 20.31
C GLU A 393 -3.32 3.45 20.43
N VAL A 394 -4.07 3.84 19.39
CA VAL A 394 -4.89 5.06 19.40
C VAL A 394 -5.93 5.02 20.51
N ALA A 395 -6.66 3.90 20.62
CA ALA A 395 -7.66 3.71 21.67
C ALA A 395 -7.03 3.82 23.07
N ARG A 396 -5.93 3.09 23.32
CA ARG A 396 -5.22 3.10 24.60
C ARG A 396 -4.69 4.48 24.95
N LYS A 397 -4.11 5.20 23.98
CA LYS A 397 -3.58 6.55 24.18
C LYS A 397 -4.70 7.53 24.54
N HIS A 398 -5.83 7.49 23.82
CA HIS A 398 -6.99 8.33 24.12
C HIS A 398 -7.55 8.04 25.51
N THR A 399 -7.71 6.77 25.87
CA THR A 399 -8.16 6.37 27.21
C THR A 399 -7.23 6.90 28.29
N SER A 400 -5.92 6.73 28.14
CA SER A 400 -4.93 7.23 29.12
C SER A 400 -4.94 8.76 29.24
N GLU A 401 -5.00 9.48 28.12
CA GLU A 401 -5.07 10.95 28.12
C GLU A 401 -6.41 11.49 28.67
N THR A 402 -7.50 10.75 28.47
CA THR A 402 -8.81 11.15 28.99
C THR A 402 -8.89 10.90 30.49
N VAL A 403 -8.47 9.72 30.95
CA VAL A 403 -8.43 9.35 32.38
C VAL A 403 -7.61 10.34 33.20
N THR A 404 -6.45 10.76 32.68
CA THR A 404 -5.58 11.75 33.35
C THR A 404 -6.15 13.18 33.39
N LYS A 405 -7.19 13.48 32.61
CA LYS A 405 -7.81 14.81 32.52
C LYS A 405 -9.24 14.86 33.05
N LEU A 406 -9.76 13.76 33.58
CA LEU A 406 -11.09 13.74 34.18
C LEU A 406 -11.04 14.52 35.51
N ASP A 407 -11.89 15.53 35.61
CA ASP A 407 -12.11 16.21 36.88
C ASP A 407 -12.99 15.36 37.81
N LYS A 408 -12.89 15.63 39.11
CA LYS A 408 -13.64 14.94 40.16
C LYS A 408 -15.14 14.94 39.88
N GLU A 409 -15.71 16.05 39.42
CA GLU A 409 -17.14 16.18 39.18
C GLU A 409 -17.66 15.24 38.09
N LYS A 410 -16.92 15.08 36.98
CA LYS A 410 -17.30 14.14 35.92
C LYS A 410 -17.28 12.70 36.39
N ILE A 411 -16.27 12.31 37.18
CA ILE A 411 -16.17 10.95 37.70
C ILE A 411 -17.36 10.67 38.62
N LEU A 412 -17.57 11.53 39.62
CA LEU A 412 -18.63 11.36 40.61
C LEU A 412 -20.03 11.37 39.98
N ASN A 413 -20.22 12.10 38.87
CA ASN A 413 -21.51 12.19 38.19
C ASN A 413 -21.78 11.10 37.15
N SER A 414 -20.75 10.37 36.71
CA SER A 414 -20.88 9.30 35.73
C SER A 414 -21.80 8.17 36.21
N LYS A 415 -22.45 7.50 35.26
CA LYS A 415 -23.38 6.41 35.57
C LYS A 415 -22.62 5.20 36.10
N SER A 416 -21.53 4.81 35.42
CA SER A 416 -20.72 3.68 35.84
C SER A 416 -20.11 3.85 37.24
N TYR A 417 -19.68 5.06 37.62
CA TYR A 417 -19.22 5.32 39.00
C TYR A 417 -20.35 5.17 40.02
N LYS A 418 -21.54 5.74 39.74
CA LYS A 418 -22.69 5.65 40.66
C LYS A 418 -23.18 4.21 40.86
N GLU A 419 -23.14 3.40 39.82
CA GLU A 419 -23.57 2.00 39.85
C GLU A 419 -22.52 1.04 40.43
N HIS A 420 -21.25 1.46 40.54
CA HIS A 420 -20.18 0.65 41.11
C HIS A 420 -20.38 0.47 42.62
N SER A 421 -20.62 -0.76 43.07
CA SER A 421 -20.95 -1.07 44.46
C SER A 421 -19.85 -1.85 45.16
N LEU A 422 -19.94 -1.97 46.47
CA LEU A 422 -19.08 -2.84 47.26
C LEU A 422 -19.05 -4.29 46.73
N ARG A 423 -20.20 -4.79 46.25
CA ARG A 423 -20.29 -6.12 45.63
C ARG A 423 -19.48 -6.22 44.33
N CYS A 424 -19.40 -5.12 43.58
CA CYS A 424 -18.61 -5.06 42.35
C CYS A 424 -17.13 -5.30 42.66
N GLU A 425 -16.57 -4.65 43.69
CA GLU A 425 -15.18 -4.85 44.13
C GLU A 425 -14.86 -6.32 44.43
N TYR A 426 -15.70 -7.01 45.22
CA TYR A 426 -15.48 -8.41 45.55
C TYR A 426 -15.68 -9.38 44.38
N SER A 427 -16.44 -8.97 43.34
CA SER A 427 -16.73 -9.80 42.16
C SER A 427 -15.77 -9.57 40.99
N CYS A 428 -15.02 -8.47 40.98
CA CYS A 428 -14.09 -8.12 39.91
C CYS A 428 -12.75 -8.82 40.10
N SER A 429 -12.59 -10.00 39.52
CA SER A 429 -11.36 -10.82 39.54
C SER A 429 -10.15 -10.26 38.77
N ASN A 430 -10.14 -8.97 38.39
CA ASN A 430 -9.25 -8.46 37.35
C ASN A 430 -8.57 -7.12 37.64
N ILE A 431 -8.41 -6.73 38.91
CA ILE A 431 -7.59 -5.56 39.24
C ILE A 431 -6.48 -6.05 40.16
N ASN A 432 -5.22 -5.84 39.76
CA ASN A 432 -4.04 -5.97 40.61
C ASN A 432 -4.01 -4.90 41.73
N ALA A 433 -5.18 -4.47 42.21
CA ALA A 433 -5.35 -3.50 43.29
C ALA A 433 -6.13 -4.20 44.40
N GLU A 434 -5.68 -4.01 45.64
CA GLU A 434 -6.41 -4.50 46.79
C GLU A 434 -7.79 -3.82 46.87
N PRO A 435 -8.83 -4.52 47.36
CA PRO A 435 -10.12 -3.92 47.61
C PRO A 435 -9.98 -2.63 48.41
N LEU A 436 -10.81 -1.62 48.12
CA LEU A 436 -10.69 -0.29 48.72
C LEU A 436 -10.74 -0.29 50.27
N LEU A 437 -11.40 -1.28 50.85
CA LEU A 437 -11.52 -1.44 52.31
C LEU A 437 -10.29 -2.08 52.95
N SER A 438 -9.42 -2.75 52.18
CA SER A 438 -8.21 -3.39 52.70
C SER A 438 -7.32 -2.39 53.43
N ASP A 439 -7.20 -1.16 52.92
CA ASP A 439 -6.41 -0.10 53.56
C ASP A 439 -6.93 0.24 54.97
N ILE A 440 -8.24 0.19 55.18
CA ILE A 440 -8.86 0.42 56.50
C ILE A 440 -8.71 -0.82 57.38
N TYR A 441 -8.89 -2.01 56.83
CA TYR A 441 -8.79 -3.28 57.58
C TYR A 441 -7.36 -3.57 58.04
N ASN A 442 -6.36 -3.20 57.25
CA ASN A 442 -4.96 -3.35 57.59
C ASN A 442 -4.55 -2.51 58.82
N LEU A 443 -5.31 -1.46 59.14
CA LEU A 443 -5.09 -0.64 60.35
C LEU A 443 -5.67 -1.28 61.62
N ILE A 444 -6.46 -2.34 61.52
CA ILE A 444 -7.03 -3.05 62.68
C ILE A 444 -5.99 -4.03 63.22
N ASN A 445 -4.95 -3.49 63.85
CA ASN A 445 -3.86 -4.24 64.46
C ASN A 445 -3.33 -3.52 65.72
N GLU A 446 -2.53 -4.21 66.53
CA GLU A 446 -2.03 -3.71 67.82
C GLU A 446 -1.24 -2.39 67.73
N TYR A 447 -0.70 -2.06 66.56
CA TYR A 447 0.15 -0.89 66.34
C TYR A 447 -0.60 0.30 65.73
N ASP A 448 -1.63 0.05 64.91
CA ASP A 448 -2.32 1.08 64.12
C ASP A 448 -3.78 1.34 64.53
N ILE A 449 -4.29 0.68 65.57
CA ILE A 449 -5.72 0.74 65.94
C ILE A 449 -6.23 2.16 66.22
N ASP A 450 -5.42 3.02 66.82
CA ASP A 450 -5.82 4.42 67.07
C ASP A 450 -5.92 5.21 65.75
N ARG A 451 -5.09 4.87 64.75
CA ARG A 451 -5.16 5.43 63.40
C ARG A 451 -6.41 4.92 62.66
N PHE A 452 -6.76 3.64 62.82
CA PHE A 452 -8.03 3.10 62.33
C PHE A 452 -9.21 3.92 62.89
N TRP A 453 -9.29 4.10 64.21
CA TRP A 453 -10.41 4.82 64.84
C TRP A 453 -10.49 6.28 64.40
N GLY A 454 -9.36 6.97 64.27
CA GLY A 454 -9.32 8.33 63.72
C GLY A 454 -9.89 8.40 62.31
N GLN A 455 -9.54 7.46 61.43
CA GLN A 455 -10.07 7.40 60.05
C GLN A 455 -11.53 6.98 60.00
N PHE A 456 -11.91 5.92 60.74
CA PHE A 456 -13.26 5.39 60.82
C PHE A 456 -14.25 6.47 61.29
N ASN A 457 -13.91 7.16 62.38
CA ASN A 457 -14.75 8.23 62.93
C ASN A 457 -14.89 9.39 61.94
N THR A 458 -13.80 9.75 61.25
CA THR A 458 -13.81 10.82 60.23
C THR A 458 -14.70 10.46 59.04
N LEU A 459 -14.60 9.23 58.53
CA LEU A 459 -15.37 8.75 57.38
C LEU A 459 -16.88 8.69 57.70
N LEU A 460 -17.22 8.26 58.91
CA LEU A 460 -18.59 8.00 59.35
C LEU A 460 -19.22 9.14 60.17
N ALA A 461 -18.53 10.25 60.42
CA ALA A 461 -19.00 11.37 61.26
C ALA A 461 -20.39 11.94 60.89
N LYS A 462 -20.85 11.74 59.65
CA LYS A 462 -22.16 12.22 59.14
C LYS A 462 -23.13 11.08 58.80
N THR A 463 -22.91 9.91 59.36
CA THR A 463 -23.76 8.72 59.16
C THR A 463 -24.56 8.44 60.43
N PRO A 464 -25.70 7.75 60.34
CA PRO A 464 -26.56 7.48 61.50
C PRO A 464 -26.01 6.39 62.44
N PHE A 465 -24.77 5.93 62.24
CA PHE A 465 -24.16 4.93 63.11
C PHE A 465 -23.68 5.57 64.41
N VAL A 466 -23.94 4.88 65.53
CA VAL A 466 -23.40 5.28 66.83
C VAL A 466 -21.94 4.89 66.88
N ILE A 467 -21.06 5.89 66.92
CA ILE A 467 -19.62 5.71 67.05
C ILE A 467 -19.31 5.59 68.55
N PRO A 468 -18.78 4.44 69.02
CA PRO A 468 -18.41 4.30 70.42
C PRO A 468 -17.25 5.25 70.79
N ASP A 469 -17.27 5.77 72.01
CA ASP A 469 -16.15 6.53 72.57
C ASP A 469 -15.05 5.57 73.00
N ILE A 470 -14.11 5.30 72.10
CA ILE A 470 -13.09 4.26 72.26
C ILE A 470 -11.87 4.71 73.07
N GLU A 471 -11.77 5.99 73.46
CA GLU A 471 -10.56 6.52 74.14
C GLU A 471 -10.31 5.85 75.50
N THR A 472 -11.37 5.38 76.17
CA THR A 472 -11.29 4.75 77.50
C THR A 472 -11.14 3.23 77.47
N TYR A 473 -11.15 2.60 76.31
CA TYR A 473 -11.14 1.14 76.16
C TYR A 473 -9.72 0.57 76.12
N GLN A 474 -9.54 -0.65 76.63
CA GLN A 474 -8.28 -1.38 76.52
C GLN A 474 -8.01 -1.78 75.06
N LEU A 475 -6.75 -2.04 74.71
CA LEU A 475 -6.33 -2.37 73.35
C LEU A 475 -7.11 -3.54 72.74
N GLU A 476 -7.31 -4.61 73.51
CA GLU A 476 -8.04 -5.81 73.07
C GLU A 476 -9.51 -5.49 72.78
N ASP A 477 -10.15 -4.68 73.63
CA ASP A 477 -11.52 -4.24 73.41
C ASP A 477 -11.64 -3.35 72.17
N LYS A 478 -10.69 -2.43 71.96
CA LYS A 478 -10.64 -1.57 70.76
C LYS A 478 -10.55 -2.40 69.47
N LEU A 479 -9.75 -3.46 69.46
CA LEU A 479 -9.59 -4.36 68.32
C LEU A 479 -10.86 -5.19 68.06
N ASN A 480 -11.43 -5.78 69.11
CA ASN A 480 -12.65 -6.59 69.00
C ASN A 480 -13.83 -5.76 68.50
N ILE A 481 -14.03 -4.56 69.06
CA ILE A 481 -15.09 -3.64 68.63
C ILE A 481 -14.89 -3.19 67.18
N ALA A 482 -13.64 -2.93 66.76
CA ALA A 482 -13.34 -2.56 65.38
C ALA A 482 -13.72 -3.66 64.39
N TRP A 483 -13.38 -4.92 64.69
CA TRP A 483 -13.77 -6.07 63.86
C TRP A 483 -15.29 -6.29 63.86
N ASP A 484 -15.94 -6.20 65.02
CA ASP A 484 -17.38 -6.38 65.14
C ASP A 484 -18.18 -5.32 64.35
N LEU A 485 -17.73 -4.08 64.37
CA LEU A 485 -18.36 -2.99 63.62
C LEU A 485 -18.11 -3.10 62.12
N THR A 486 -16.87 -3.38 61.70
CA THR A 486 -16.52 -3.48 60.27
C THR A 486 -17.10 -4.73 59.61
N SER A 487 -17.43 -5.76 60.39
CA SER A 487 -18.15 -6.95 59.93
C SER A 487 -19.64 -6.71 59.67
N GLN A 488 -20.20 -5.54 60.05
CA GLN A 488 -21.60 -5.22 59.78
C GLN A 488 -21.77 -4.71 58.33
N PRO A 489 -22.62 -5.34 57.50
CA PRO A 489 -22.78 -4.96 56.09
C PRO A 489 -23.14 -3.49 55.86
N ALA A 490 -23.91 -2.90 56.78
CA ALA A 490 -24.33 -1.50 56.70
C ALA A 490 -23.16 -0.53 56.92
N VAL A 491 -22.28 -0.85 57.87
CA VAL A 491 -21.07 -0.08 58.18
C VAL A 491 -20.06 -0.23 57.04
N GLU A 492 -19.86 -1.46 56.58
CA GLU A 492 -18.96 -1.78 55.46
C GLU A 492 -19.36 -1.03 54.19
N HIS A 493 -20.65 -1.05 53.83
CA HIS A 493 -21.17 -0.30 52.69
C HIS A 493 -20.99 1.21 52.84
N ALA A 494 -21.22 1.75 54.04
CA ALA A 494 -21.05 3.18 54.30
C ALA A 494 -19.59 3.62 54.22
N LEU A 495 -18.67 2.82 54.78
CA LEU A 495 -17.23 3.04 54.64
C LEU A 495 -16.82 3.01 53.17
N PHE A 496 -17.28 2.01 52.42
CA PHE A 496 -17.00 1.89 51.00
C PHE A 496 -17.45 3.15 50.23
N GLU A 497 -18.69 3.60 50.37
CA GLU A 497 -19.19 4.78 49.64
C GLU A 497 -18.40 6.06 49.99
N LYS A 498 -17.93 6.19 51.23
CA LYS A 498 -17.09 7.34 51.65
C LYS A 498 -15.70 7.28 51.07
N LEU A 499 -15.05 6.12 51.17
CA LEU A 499 -13.72 5.89 50.59
C LEU A 499 -13.76 6.02 49.07
N LYS A 500 -14.83 5.55 48.42
CA LYS A 500 -15.03 5.65 46.98
C LYS A 500 -15.00 7.11 46.50
N ILE A 501 -15.59 8.03 47.27
CA ILE A 501 -15.56 9.48 47.00
C ILE A 501 -14.18 10.10 47.24
N ILE A 502 -13.48 9.67 48.28
CA ILE A 502 -12.14 10.19 48.61
C ILE A 502 -11.13 9.72 47.57
N ASN A 503 -11.19 8.44 47.22
CA ASN A 503 -10.31 7.75 46.28
C ASN A 503 -10.94 7.69 44.88
N TYR A 504 -11.69 8.73 44.47
CA TYR A 504 -12.42 8.78 43.21
C TYR A 504 -11.50 8.53 41.98
N GLU A 505 -10.22 8.88 42.09
CA GLU A 505 -9.21 8.68 41.04
C GLU A 505 -9.01 7.20 40.69
N ASN A 506 -9.14 6.29 41.69
CA ASN A 506 -9.07 4.84 41.48
C ASN A 506 -10.18 4.32 40.58
N PHE A 507 -11.26 5.10 40.42
CA PHE A 507 -12.44 4.74 39.61
C PHE A 507 -12.47 5.43 38.25
N ALA A 508 -11.45 6.20 37.88
CA ALA A 508 -11.40 6.89 36.59
C ALA A 508 -11.49 5.91 35.39
N PHE A 509 -11.06 4.64 35.58
CA PHE A 509 -11.20 3.60 34.56
C PHE A 509 -12.66 3.21 34.27
N LEU A 510 -13.59 3.36 35.22
CA LEU A 510 -15.01 3.07 35.00
C LEU A 510 -15.66 4.07 34.03
N VAL A 511 -15.12 5.29 34.00
CA VAL A 511 -15.59 6.38 33.12
C VAL A 511 -14.86 6.36 31.77
N ALA A 512 -13.74 5.62 31.69
CA ALA A 512 -12.98 5.47 30.46
C ALA A 512 -13.80 4.80 29.34
N SER A 513 -14.69 3.87 29.67
CA SER A 513 -15.59 3.24 28.70
C SER A 513 -16.67 4.19 28.17
N GLU A 514 -17.14 5.12 29.00
CA GLU A 514 -18.13 6.14 28.59
C GLU A 514 -17.53 7.20 27.67
N THR A 515 -16.20 7.39 27.72
CA THR A 515 -15.46 8.37 26.91
C THR A 515 -14.68 7.73 25.75
N ALA A 516 -14.93 6.46 25.47
CA ALA A 516 -14.27 5.72 24.40
C ALA A 516 -14.56 6.35 23.03
N LEU A 517 -13.52 6.42 22.19
CA LEU A 517 -13.70 6.87 20.81
C LEU A 517 -14.55 5.89 20.01
N ALA A 518 -15.41 6.42 19.16
CA ALA A 518 -16.16 5.61 18.21
C ALA A 518 -15.21 4.76 17.33
N PRO A 519 -15.53 3.48 17.04
CA PRO A 519 -14.67 2.58 16.26
C PRO A 519 -14.23 3.17 14.91
N ASP A 520 -15.13 3.86 14.23
CA ASP A 520 -14.86 4.52 12.94
C ASP A 520 -13.82 5.63 13.07
N TYR A 521 -13.86 6.40 14.14
CA TYR A 521 -12.88 7.46 14.40
C TYR A 521 -11.51 6.89 14.77
N ILE A 522 -11.48 5.81 15.57
CA ILE A 522 -10.25 5.08 15.89
C ILE A 522 -9.61 4.57 14.59
N ARG A 523 -10.40 3.96 13.72
CA ARG A 523 -9.94 3.47 12.42
C ARG A 523 -9.41 4.59 11.53
N PHE A 524 -10.11 5.71 11.46
CA PHE A 524 -9.65 6.91 10.74
C PHE A 524 -8.28 7.40 11.25
N LYS A 525 -8.12 7.55 12.56
CA LYS A 525 -6.86 7.99 13.17
C LYS A 525 -5.73 6.98 12.98
N ALA A 526 -6.05 5.69 13.04
CA ALA A 526 -5.07 4.63 12.79
C ALA A 526 -4.54 4.67 11.36
N ILE A 527 -5.42 4.85 10.36
CA ILE A 527 -5.01 5.00 8.96
C ILE A 527 -4.18 6.28 8.79
N SER A 528 -4.68 7.42 9.29
CA SER A 528 -3.99 8.71 9.17
C SER A 528 -2.55 8.65 9.72
N GLY A 529 -2.38 8.05 10.90
CA GLY A 529 -1.06 7.90 11.54
C GLY A 529 -0.18 6.77 11.02
N LEU A 530 -0.69 5.88 10.16
CA LEU A 530 0.15 4.85 9.50
C LEU A 530 0.80 5.34 8.22
N PHE A 531 0.19 6.33 7.57
CA PHE A 531 0.57 6.79 6.23
C PHE A 531 1.06 8.24 6.20
N SER A 532 1.17 8.90 7.36
CA SER A 532 1.73 10.25 7.47
C SER A 532 2.43 10.48 8.81
N ASP A 533 3.53 11.23 8.75
CA ASP A 533 4.20 11.81 9.93
C ASP A 533 3.58 13.16 10.32
N THR A 534 2.82 13.81 9.42
CA THR A 534 2.15 15.11 9.63
C THR A 534 0.75 15.11 9.00
N PRO A 535 -0.31 14.81 9.75
CA PRO A 535 -1.66 14.66 9.19
C PRO A 535 -2.29 15.99 8.78
N VAL A 536 -2.96 16.00 7.62
CA VAL A 536 -3.80 17.08 7.10
C VAL A 536 -5.20 17.00 7.74
N PRO A 537 -5.83 18.13 8.13
CA PRO A 537 -7.17 18.12 8.69
C PRO A 537 -8.19 17.63 7.65
N VAL A 538 -8.94 16.58 7.99
CA VAL A 538 -10.14 16.16 7.25
C VAL A 538 -11.30 16.15 8.23
N GLN A 539 -12.29 16.99 7.97
CA GLN A 539 -13.50 17.03 8.79
C GLN A 539 -14.39 15.84 8.41
N MET A 540 -14.53 14.86 9.30
CA MET A 540 -15.54 13.83 9.16
C MET A 540 -16.94 14.48 9.33
N PRO A 541 -17.94 14.08 8.52
CA PRO A 541 -19.33 14.46 8.77
C PRO A 541 -19.71 14.07 10.21
N LEU A 542 -20.35 14.98 10.94
CA LEU A 542 -20.96 14.67 12.23
C LEU A 542 -22.02 13.58 12.02
N GLN A 543 -21.77 12.39 12.54
CA GLN A 543 -22.82 11.39 12.73
C GLN A 543 -23.51 11.73 14.04
N LEU A 544 -24.67 12.37 13.95
CA LEU A 544 -25.58 12.45 15.09
C LEU A 544 -26.14 11.03 15.28
N THR A 545 -25.63 10.33 16.29
CA THR A 545 -26.16 9.04 16.76
C THR A 545 -27.42 9.24 17.57
#